data_AF-A0A140DMX7-F1
#
_entry.id   AF-A0A140DMX7-F1
#
_cell.length_a   1.000
_cell.length_b   1.000
_cell.length_c   1.000
_cell.angle_alpha   90.00
_cell.angle_beta   90.00
_cell.angle_gamma   90.00
#
_symmetry.space_group_name_H-M   'P 1'
#
loop_
_entity.id
_entity.type
_entity.pdbx_description
1 polymer ?
#
loop_
_entity_poly.entity_id
_entity_poly.type
_entity_poly.pdbx_seq_one_letter_code
_entity_poly.pdbx_strand_id
1 'polypeptide(L)' 'MRKVDTFAPHNDGHQWRKYGEKKINNCNFPRYYYRCTYKDNMNCPATQQIQQKDHSDPPLYQVTYYNEHSCNSAF' A
#
# COMPACT_ATOMS: atom_id res chain seq x y z
N MET A 1 -12.03 3.64 -4.30
CA MET A 1 -10.80 3.84 -3.50
C MET A 1 -11.13 3.52 -2.06
N ARG A 2 -10.46 2.53 -1.46
CA ARG A 2 -10.72 2.07 -0.08
C ARG A 2 -9.59 2.53 0.82
N LYS A 3 -9.89 3.04 2.01
CA LYS A 3 -8.91 3.44 3.03
C LYS A 3 -9.09 2.60 4.28
N VAL A 4 -7.99 2.15 4.87
CA VAL A 4 -7.98 1.34 6.09
C VAL A 4 -6.87 1.84 7.00
N ASP A 5 -7.18 2.02 8.29
CA ASP A 5 -6.17 2.26 9.31
C ASP A 5 -5.78 0.90 9.94
N THR A 6 -4.48 0.60 10.04
CA THR A 6 -3.96 -0.69 10.51
C THR A 6 -2.56 -0.54 11.12
N PHE A 7 -2.23 -1.41 12.07
CA PHE A 7 -0.86 -1.57 12.60
C PHE A 7 -0.01 -2.53 11.76
N ALA A 8 -0.62 -3.24 10.81
CA ALA A 8 0.04 -4.23 9.95
C ALA A 8 -0.25 -3.95 8.46
N PRO A 9 0.34 -2.89 7.87
CA PRO A 9 -0.03 -2.40 6.55
C PRO A 9 0.36 -3.31 5.37
N HIS A 10 1.18 -4.33 5.63
CA HIS A 10 1.65 -5.28 4.63
C HIS A 10 0.95 -6.65 4.68
N ASN A 11 0.05 -6.87 5.64
CA ASN A 11 -0.57 -8.17 5.87
C ASN A 11 -2.00 -8.24 5.30
N ASP A 12 -2.14 -8.00 3.99
CA ASP A 12 -3.44 -7.97 3.30
C ASP A 12 -3.66 -9.13 2.31
N GLY A 13 -2.75 -10.10 2.28
CA GLY A 13 -2.84 -11.28 1.43
C GLY A 13 -2.41 -11.05 -0.03
N HIS A 14 -1.98 -9.85 -0.38
CA HIS A 14 -1.50 -9.54 -1.74
C HIS A 14 0.00 -9.26 -1.76
N GLN A 15 0.61 -9.60 -2.89
CA GLN A 15 2.03 -9.32 -3.13
C GLN A 15 2.21 -7.93 -3.74
N TRP A 16 2.93 -7.08 -3.03
CA TRP A 16 3.15 -5.68 -3.37
C TRP A 16 4.63 -5.41 -3.63
N ARG A 17 4.93 -4.64 -4.68
CA ARG A 17 6.27 -4.13 -4.98
C ARG A 17 6.28 -2.61 -4.85
N LYS A 18 7.19 -2.07 -4.04
CA LYS A 18 7.41 -0.62 -3.95
C LYS A 18 7.90 -0.11 -5.30
N TYR A 19 7.28 0.96 -5.80
CA TYR A 19 7.70 1.62 -7.05
C TYR A 19 7.99 3.11 -6.86
N GLY A 20 7.64 3.67 -5.71
CA GLY A 20 7.88 5.07 -5.42
C GLY A 20 7.78 5.41 -3.95
N GLU A 21 8.30 6.58 -3.63
CA GLU A 21 8.23 7.21 -2.32
C GLU A 21 8.14 8.72 -2.51
N LYS A 22 7.36 9.40 -1.66
CA LYS A 22 7.26 10.84 -1.70
C LYS A 22 7.24 11.41 -0.28
N LYS A 23 8.10 12.39 -0.02
CA LYS A 23 7.98 13.25 1.17
C LYS A 23 6.69 14.07 1.06
N ILE A 24 5.84 13.99 2.07
CA ILE A 24 4.56 14.72 2.09
C ILE A 24 4.74 16.01 2.87
N ASN A 25 4.35 17.14 2.27
CA ASN A 25 4.38 18.43 2.95
C ASN A 25 3.50 18.37 4.19
N ASN A 26 3.99 18.94 5.30
CA ASN A 26 3.32 18.94 6.61
C ASN A 26 3.02 17.53 7.18
N CYS A 27 3.76 16.50 6.77
CA CYS A 27 3.76 15.20 7.44
C CYS A 27 5.16 14.82 7.89
N ASN A 28 5.25 14.19 9.07
CA ASN A 28 6.53 13.71 9.62
C ASN A 28 7.09 12.50 8.86
N PHE A 29 6.22 11.79 8.13
CA PHE A 29 6.56 10.53 7.48
C PHE A 29 6.32 10.60 5.97
N PRO A 30 7.17 9.95 5.16
CA PRO A 30 6.94 9.85 3.74
C PRO A 30 5.72 8.97 3.43
N ARG A 31 5.21 9.11 2.21
CA ARG A 31 4.24 8.18 1.62
C ARG A 31 4.96 7.18 0.74
N TYR A 32 4.66 5.91 0.93
CA TYR A 32 5.17 4.83 0.11
C TYR A 32 4.12 4.38 -0.90
N TYR A 33 4.56 4.11 -2.13
CA TYR A 33 3.70 3.72 -3.24
C TYR A 33 4.05 2.33 -3.72
N TYR A 34 3.05 1.46 -3.79
CA TYR A 34 3.20 0.08 -4.17
C TYR A 34 2.25 -0.29 -5.32
N ARG A 35 2.73 -1.20 -6.16
CA ARG A 35 1.96 -1.82 -7.24
C ARG A 35 1.94 -3.32 -7.01
N CYS A 36 0.87 -3.98 -7.44
CA CYS A 36 0.84 -5.43 -7.38
C CYS A 36 2.05 -6.02 -8.13
N THR A 37 2.71 -7.05 -7.59
CA THR A 37 3.85 -7.72 -8.23
C THR A 37 3.47 -8.28 -9.61
N TYR A 38 2.21 -8.69 -9.78
CA TYR A 38 1.65 -9.19 -11.04
C TYR A 38 1.23 -8.09 -12.03
N LYS A 39 1.63 -6.83 -11.81
CA LYS A 39 1.34 -5.74 -12.76
C LYS A 39 1.83 -6.04 -14.16
N ASP A 40 3.07 -6.49 -14.32
CA ASP A 40 3.69 -6.64 -15.65
C ASP A 40 3.28 -7.96 -16.32
N ASN A 41 3.09 -9.04 -15.55
CA ASN A 41 2.80 -10.38 -16.07
C ASN A 41 1.29 -10.67 -16.25
N MET A 42 0.42 -10.06 -15.45
CA MET A 42 -1.04 -10.28 -15.48
C MET A 42 -1.82 -8.98 -15.66
N ASN A 43 -1.15 -7.88 -15.99
CA ASN A 43 -1.75 -6.55 -16.15
C ASN A 43 -2.59 -6.11 -14.94
N CYS A 44 -2.23 -6.54 -13.72
CA CYS A 44 -3.01 -6.24 -12.54
C CYS A 44 -2.98 -4.72 -12.23
N PRO A 45 -4.13 -4.04 -12.19
CA PRO A 45 -4.19 -2.58 -12.03
C PRO A 45 -4.08 -2.13 -10.58
N ALA A 46 -4.14 -3.06 -9.62
CA ALA A 46 -4.12 -2.77 -8.20
C ALA A 46 -2.83 -2.04 -7.77
N THR A 47 -3.01 -0.93 -7.06
CA THR A 47 -1.95 -0.14 -6.43
C THR A 47 -2.37 0.23 -5.01
N GLN A 48 -1.41 0.43 -4.12
CA GLN A 48 -1.68 0.94 -2.77
C GLN A 48 -0.69 2.04 -2.37
N GLN A 49 -1.14 2.87 -1.44
CA GLN A 49 -0.32 3.87 -0.77
C GLN A 49 -0.31 3.59 0.72
N ILE A 50 0.86 3.63 1.35
CA ILE A 50 1.02 3.45 2.79
C ILE A 50 1.56 4.77 3.38
N GLN A 51 0.89 5.28 4.39
CA GLN A 51 1.25 6.50 5.11
C GLN A 51 1.20 6.24 6.62
N GLN A 52 2.32 6.40 7.30
CA GLN A 52 2.33 6.39 8.77
C GLN A 52 1.65 7.66 9.29
N LYS A 53 0.81 7.51 10.32
CA LYS A 53 -0.01 8.60 10.90
C LYS A 53 0.59 9.17 12.18
N ASP A 54 1.28 8.34 12.97
CA ASP A 54 1.77 8.74 14.30
C ASP A 54 3.11 8.07 14.66
N HIS A 55 3.62 8.45 15.82
CA HIS A 55 4.86 7.92 16.41
C HIS A 55 4.57 6.86 17.49
N SER A 56 3.38 6.22 17.48
CA SER A 56 3.04 5.19 18.47
C SER A 56 3.86 3.90 18.26
N ASP A 57 3.86 3.03 19.25
CA ASP A 57 4.49 1.70 19.18
C ASP A 57 3.46 0.61 19.55
N PRO A 58 2.98 -0.20 18.58
CA PRO A 58 3.31 -0.16 17.15
C PRO A 58 2.69 1.05 16.43
N PRO A 59 3.31 1.58 15.35
CA PRO A 59 2.79 2.75 14.65
C PRO A 59 1.49 2.49 13.91
N LEU A 60 0.60 3.48 13.87
CA LEU A 60 -0.62 3.41 13.06
C LEU A 60 -0.34 3.84 11.61
N TYR A 61 -0.79 3.03 10.64
CA TYR A 61 -0.68 3.31 9.21
C TYR A 61 -2.05 3.47 8.57
N GLN A 62 -2.16 4.43 7.66
CA GLN A 62 -3.26 4.50 6.70
C GLN A 62 -2.82 3.84 5.39
N VAL A 63 -3.52 2.79 4.98
CA VAL A 63 -3.38 2.14 3.67
C VAL A 63 -4.52 2.60 2.76
N THR A 64 -4.18 3.12 1.59
CA THR A 64 -5.16 3.49 0.56
C THR A 64 -5.01 2.59 -0.64
N TYR A 65 -6.06 1.83 -0.95
CA TYR A 65 -6.14 0.90 -2.09
C TYR A 65 -6.81 1.57 -3.30
N TYR A 66 -6.18 1.37 -4.45
CA TYR A 66 -6.63 1.86 -5.75
C TYR A 66 -6.74 0.70 -6.74
N ASN A 67 -7.90 0.64 -7.41
CA ASN A 67 -8.31 -0.45 -8.30
C ASN A 67 -8.41 -1.80 -7.56
N GLU A 68 -9.11 -2.73 -8.19
CA GLU A 68 -9.24 -4.10 -7.67
C GLU A 68 -8.15 -5.00 -8.27
N HIS A 69 -7.84 -6.09 -7.56
CA HIS A 69 -6.95 -7.12 -8.08
C HIS A 69 -7.64 -7.88 -9.22
N SER A 70 -6.98 -7.94 -10.37
CA SER A 70 -7.35 -8.85 -11.47
C SER A 70 -6.39 -10.04 -11.58
N CYS A 71 -5.31 -10.05 -10.79
CA CYS A 71 -4.46 -11.22 -10.65
C CYS A 71 -5.18 -12.29 -9.81
N ASN A 72 -5.13 -13.54 -10.25
CA ASN A 72 -5.45 -14.64 -9.36
C ASN A 72 -4.36 -14.70 -8.28
N SER A 73 -4.65 -14.20 -7.08
CA SER A 73 -3.78 -14.42 -5.91
C SER A 73 -3.99 -15.81 -5.30
N ALA A 74 -4.49 -16.77 -6.09
CA ALA A 74 -4.62 -18.17 -5.70
C ALA A 74 -3.25 -18.86 -5.86
N PHE A 75 -2.31 -18.52 -4.99
CA PHE A 75 -1.12 -19.31 -4.71
C PHE A 75 -0.89 -19.33 -3.21
#